data_AF-K2APR1-F1
#
_entry.id   AF-K2APR1-F1
#
_cell.length_a   1.000
_cell.length_b   1.000
_cell.length_c   1.000
_cell.angle_alpha   90.00
_cell.angle_beta   90.00
_cell.angle_gamma   90.00
#
_symmetry.space_group_name_H-M   'P 1'
#
loop_
_entity.id
_entity.type
_entity.pdbx_description
1 polymer ?
#
loop_
_entity_poly.entity_id
_entity_poly.type
_entity_poly.pdbx_seq_one_letter_code
_entity_poly.pdbx_strand_id
1 'polypeptide(L)'
;MVAFSAGALLGDAFIHLIPEAIGEEGVSIQTSMLITTGILIFFVLEKIIHWRHCHQVGCEEHIHHLGMMNFIGDGVHNAIDGMLIAGSFMLSPEIGITTTIAVILHEIPQEIGDFGVLLYSGIKAKKALLMNFASALFAIIGALIVLILGTKMENITQIIIPITAGGFIYIAGADLIPELHKEVKLSKSLIQFISILMGIGLMTLLLVLE
;
A
#
# COMPACT_ATOMS: atom_id res chain seq x y z
N MET A 1 1.06 13.39 9.58
CA MET A 1 1.66 12.47 8.60
C MET A 1 1.27 11.03 8.91
N VAL A 2 1.82 10.35 9.91
CA VAL A 2 1.45 8.93 10.23
C VAL A 2 -0.06 8.68 10.28
N ALA A 3 -0.83 9.55 10.94
CA ALA A 3 -2.29 9.41 11.00
C ALA A 3 -2.98 9.56 9.64
N PHE A 4 -2.47 10.45 8.78
CA PHE A 4 -2.94 10.58 7.40
C PHE A 4 -2.55 9.34 6.58
N SER A 5 -1.32 8.85 6.72
CA SER A 5 -0.83 7.64 6.05
C SER A 5 -1.66 6.40 6.43
N ALA A 6 -1.99 6.24 7.72
CA ALA A 6 -2.88 5.16 8.17
C ALA A 6 -4.27 5.27 7.54
N GLY A 7 -4.82 6.49 7.43
CA GLY A 7 -6.07 6.74 6.74
C GLY A 7 -6.01 6.47 5.24
N ALA A 8 -4.91 6.86 4.57
CA ALA A 8 -4.69 6.63 3.15
C ALA A 8 -4.56 5.13 2.83
N LEU A 9 -3.73 4.38 3.56
CA LEU A 9 -3.56 2.92 3.37
C LEU A 9 -4.84 2.13 3.67
N LEU A 10 -5.60 2.52 4.70
CA LEU A 10 -6.92 1.91 4.96
C LEU A 10 -7.93 2.28 3.87
N GLY A 11 -7.90 3.53 3.41
CA GLY A 11 -8.72 3.99 2.29
C GLY A 11 -8.42 3.18 1.04
N ASP A 12 -7.16 3.04 0.68
CA ASP A 12 -6.73 2.24 -0.47
C ASP A 12 -7.20 0.78 -0.36
N ALA A 13 -6.90 0.12 0.76
CA ALA A 13 -7.28 -1.28 0.96
C ALA A 13 -8.80 -1.50 0.91
N PHE A 14 -9.59 -0.70 1.62
CA PHE A 14 -11.03 -0.94 1.77
C PHE A 14 -11.92 -0.29 0.70
N ILE A 15 -11.46 0.79 0.05
CA ILE A 15 -12.26 1.55 -0.92
C ILE A 15 -11.86 1.21 -2.35
N HIS A 16 -10.59 0.87 -2.58
CA HIS A 16 -10.08 0.56 -3.93
C HIS A 16 -9.80 -0.93 -4.10
N LEU A 17 -8.83 -1.48 -3.37
CA LEU A 17 -8.34 -2.84 -3.64
C LEU A 17 -9.35 -3.94 -3.31
N ILE A 18 -10.06 -3.88 -2.17
CA ILE A 18 -11.04 -4.90 -1.80
C ILE A 18 -12.24 -4.90 -2.76
N PRO A 19 -12.89 -3.76 -3.06
CA PRO A 19 -13.97 -3.73 -4.05
C PRO A 19 -13.54 -4.25 -5.42
N GLU A 20 -12.36 -3.88 -5.90
CA GLU A 20 -11.79 -4.38 -7.16
C GLU A 20 -11.59 -5.90 -7.13
N ALA A 21 -11.07 -6.45 -6.02
CA ALA A 21 -10.88 -7.89 -5.85
C ALA A 21 -12.19 -8.69 -5.71
N ILE A 22 -13.29 -8.04 -5.33
CA ILE A 22 -14.61 -8.63 -5.22
C ILE A 22 -15.30 -8.67 -6.59
N GLY A 23 -15.13 -7.61 -7.39
CA GLY A 23 -15.78 -7.47 -8.70
C GLY A 23 -17.31 -7.53 -8.63
N GLU A 24 -17.94 -7.88 -9.76
CA GLU A 24 -19.41 -7.94 -9.86
C GLU A 24 -20.02 -9.22 -9.24
N GLU A 25 -19.23 -10.27 -9.04
CA GLU A 25 -19.70 -11.58 -8.54
C GLU A 25 -19.94 -11.58 -7.02
N GLY A 26 -19.48 -10.55 -6.31
CA GLY A 26 -19.62 -10.43 -4.86
C GLY A 26 -18.57 -11.19 -4.06
N VAL A 27 -18.69 -11.16 -2.73
CA VAL A 27 -17.62 -11.65 -1.84
C VAL A 27 -17.48 -13.16 -1.95
N SER A 28 -16.38 -13.61 -2.54
CA SER A 28 -16.01 -15.03 -2.58
C SER A 28 -15.20 -15.44 -1.34
N ILE A 29 -15.27 -16.73 -0.99
CA ILE A 29 -14.40 -17.29 0.06
C ILE A 29 -12.93 -17.20 -0.34
N GLN A 30 -12.62 -17.30 -1.64
CA GLN A 30 -11.28 -17.20 -2.16
C GLN A 30 -10.70 -15.80 -1.93
N THR A 31 -11.44 -14.73 -2.25
CA THR A 31 -11.04 -13.33 -2.02
C THR A 31 -10.75 -13.11 -0.53
N SER A 32 -11.64 -13.57 0.35
CA SER A 32 -11.46 -13.46 1.81
C SER A 32 -10.21 -14.21 2.32
N MET A 33 -9.96 -15.41 1.79
CA MET A 33 -8.78 -16.20 2.12
C MET A 33 -7.49 -15.55 1.62
N LEU A 34 -7.52 -14.92 0.45
CA LEU A 34 -6.37 -14.20 -0.11
C LEU A 34 -6.04 -12.93 0.67
N ILE A 35 -7.04 -12.15 1.09
CA ILE A 35 -6.84 -11.01 2.01
C ILE A 35 -6.19 -11.48 3.31
N THR A 36 -6.73 -12.55 3.90
CA THR A 36 -6.17 -13.15 5.13
C THR A 36 -4.74 -13.63 4.91
N THR A 37 -4.46 -14.23 3.75
CA THR A 37 -3.11 -14.68 3.37
C THR A 37 -2.16 -13.48 3.26
N GLY A 38 -2.60 -12.36 2.68
CA GLY A 38 -1.84 -11.11 2.64
C GLY A 38 -1.42 -10.61 4.03
N ILE A 39 -2.37 -10.57 4.97
CA ILE A 39 -2.11 -10.23 6.38
C ILE A 39 -1.04 -11.15 6.97
N LEU A 40 -1.16 -12.46 6.75
CA LEU A 40 -0.20 -13.44 7.28
C LEU A 40 1.19 -13.34 6.62
N ILE A 41 1.24 -13.06 5.32
CA ILE A 41 2.51 -12.83 4.61
C ILE A 41 3.22 -11.63 5.22
N PHE A 42 2.53 -10.50 5.39
CA PHE A 42 3.12 -9.29 5.96
C PHE A 42 3.54 -9.48 7.41
N PHE A 43 2.75 -10.21 8.21
CA PHE A 43 3.16 -10.64 9.54
C PHE A 43 4.48 -11.44 9.53
N VAL A 44 4.61 -12.43 8.64
CA VAL A 44 5.84 -13.23 8.53
C VAL A 44 7.00 -12.39 8.01
N LEU A 45 6.77 -11.50 7.04
CA LEU A 45 7.78 -10.57 6.52
C LEU A 45 8.30 -9.65 7.63
N GLU A 46 7.41 -9.07 8.44
CA GLU A 46 7.77 -8.26 9.59
C GLU A 46 8.64 -9.06 10.57
N LYS A 47 8.26 -10.31 10.89
CA LYS A 47 9.09 -11.19 11.73
C LYS A 47 10.47 -11.42 11.17
N ILE A 48 10.60 -11.64 9.86
CA ILE A 48 11.90 -11.86 9.20
C ILE A 48 12.75 -10.59 9.27
N ILE A 49 12.17 -9.42 9.00
CA ILE A 49 12.86 -8.12 9.06
C ILE A 49 13.30 -7.84 10.48
N HIS A 50 12.42 -8.02 11.46
CA HIS A 50 12.73 -7.84 12.87
C HIS A 50 13.80 -8.84 13.36
N TRP A 51 13.80 -10.08 12.86
CA TRP A 51 14.80 -11.08 13.23
C TRP A 51 16.19 -10.70 12.69
N ARG A 52 16.30 -10.22 11.46
CA ARG A 52 17.61 -9.88 10.85
C ARG A 52 18.30 -8.67 11.46
N HIS A 53 17.56 -7.78 12.12
CA HIS A 53 18.12 -6.56 12.72
C HIS A 53 18.49 -6.68 14.21
N CYS A 54 18.06 -7.73 14.90
CA CYS A 54 18.28 -7.86 16.35
C CYS A 54 19.61 -8.57 16.67
N HIS A 55 20.73 -7.83 16.63
CA HIS A 55 22.04 -8.32 17.09
C HIS A 55 22.78 -7.39 18.06
N GLN A 56 22.21 -6.25 18.50
CA GLN A 56 22.82 -5.40 19.53
C GLN A 56 21.82 -4.96 20.60
N VAL A 57 22.26 -5.02 21.86
CA VAL A 57 21.49 -4.61 23.03
C VAL A 57 21.47 -3.07 23.08
N GLY A 58 20.30 -2.45 22.91
CA GLY A 58 20.12 -1.00 23.08
C GLY A 58 19.65 -0.22 21.84
N CYS A 59 19.04 -0.86 20.83
CA CYS A 59 18.63 -0.15 19.63
C CYS A 59 17.31 0.64 19.77
N GLU A 60 17.32 1.92 19.37
CA GLU A 60 16.14 2.76 19.10
C GLU A 60 15.36 2.29 17.81
N GLU A 61 15.30 0.98 17.57
CA GLU A 61 15.04 0.34 16.26
C GLU A 61 13.56 0.10 15.92
N HIS A 62 12.63 0.32 16.86
CA HIS A 62 11.19 0.19 16.59
C HIS A 62 10.67 1.19 15.53
N ILE A 63 11.43 2.22 15.22
CA ILE A 63 11.01 3.23 14.25
C ILE A 63 11.43 2.81 12.83
N HIS A 64 12.54 2.06 12.66
CA HIS A 64 13.10 1.72 11.34
C HIS A 64 12.39 0.58 10.60
N HIS A 65 11.78 -0.38 11.29
CA HIS A 65 11.08 -1.49 10.62
C HIS A 65 9.80 -1.02 9.91
N LEU A 66 9.09 -0.03 10.48
CA LEU A 66 7.92 0.60 9.88
C LEU A 66 8.23 1.09 8.46
N GLY A 67 9.37 1.77 8.31
CA GLY A 67 9.80 2.29 7.01
C GLY A 67 10.15 1.18 6.00
N MET A 68 10.72 0.06 6.46
CA MET A 68 11.03 -1.07 5.58
C MET A 68 9.77 -1.85 5.17
N MET A 69 8.85 -2.09 6.11
CA MET A 69 7.55 -2.71 5.83
C MET A 69 6.76 -1.88 4.83
N ASN A 70 6.71 -0.56 5.04
CA ASN A 70 6.08 0.38 4.11
C ASN A 70 6.72 0.31 2.73
N PHE A 71 8.05 0.40 2.62
CA PHE A 71 8.76 0.33 1.34
C PHE A 71 8.51 -0.98 0.57
N ILE A 72 8.47 -2.12 1.26
CA ILE A 72 8.19 -3.42 0.63
C ILE A 72 6.73 -3.51 0.20
N GLY A 73 5.79 -3.09 1.06
CA GLY A 73 4.36 -3.11 0.76
C GLY A 73 4.03 -2.23 -0.44
N ASP A 74 4.54 -1.00 -0.42
CA ASP A 74 4.42 -0.04 -1.51
C ASP A 74 5.05 -0.58 -2.81
N GLY A 75 6.25 -1.17 -2.76
CA GLY A 75 6.85 -1.81 -3.95
C GLY A 75 6.00 -2.95 -4.54
N VAL A 76 5.29 -3.72 -3.72
CA VAL A 76 4.37 -4.76 -4.21
C VAL A 76 3.13 -4.13 -4.85
N HIS A 77 2.55 -3.10 -4.23
CA HIS A 77 1.41 -2.36 -4.78
C HIS A 77 1.76 -1.71 -6.12
N ASN A 78 2.86 -0.96 -6.16
CA ASN A 78 3.39 -0.34 -7.38
C ASN A 78 3.58 -1.38 -8.51
N ALA A 79 4.09 -2.58 -8.21
CA ALA A 79 4.17 -3.66 -9.21
C ALA A 79 2.80 -4.05 -9.77
N ILE A 80 1.76 -4.07 -8.94
CA ILE A 80 0.40 -4.39 -9.36
C ILE A 80 -0.18 -3.30 -10.24
N ASP A 81 0.04 -2.03 -9.93
CA ASP A 81 -0.39 -0.93 -10.79
C ASP A 81 0.28 -0.99 -12.15
N GLY A 82 1.57 -1.31 -12.16
CA GLY A 82 2.32 -1.59 -13.39
C GLY A 82 1.69 -2.72 -14.21
N MET A 83 1.27 -3.81 -13.55
CA MET A 83 0.56 -4.91 -14.21
C MET A 83 -0.80 -4.47 -14.77
N LEU A 84 -1.57 -3.67 -14.01
CA LEU A 84 -2.87 -3.15 -14.42
C LEU A 84 -2.75 -2.22 -15.63
N ILE A 85 -1.82 -1.26 -15.59
CA ILE A 85 -1.55 -0.34 -16.71
C ILE A 85 -1.19 -1.14 -17.97
N ALA A 86 -0.25 -2.09 -17.87
CA ALA A 86 0.15 -2.90 -19.01
C ALA A 86 -1.00 -3.75 -19.55
N GLY A 87 -1.78 -4.40 -18.67
CA GLY A 87 -2.94 -5.19 -19.04
C GLY A 87 -4.00 -4.36 -19.75
N SER A 88 -4.30 -3.17 -19.24
CA SER A 88 -5.25 -2.24 -19.85
C SER A 88 -4.81 -1.78 -21.25
N PHE A 89 -3.54 -1.48 -21.46
CA PHE A 89 -3.01 -1.14 -22.79
C PHE A 89 -3.04 -2.33 -23.77
N MET A 90 -2.98 -3.57 -23.27
CA MET A 90 -3.17 -4.76 -24.10
C MET A 90 -4.62 -4.95 -24.55
N LEU A 91 -5.60 -4.44 -23.78
CA LEU A 91 -7.02 -4.44 -24.15
C LEU A 91 -7.33 -3.35 -25.17
N SER A 92 -7.02 -2.09 -24.85
CA SER A 92 -7.11 -0.97 -25.80
C SER A 92 -6.29 0.25 -25.31
N PRO A 93 -5.81 1.11 -26.22
CA PRO A 93 -5.13 2.35 -25.84
C PRO A 93 -5.99 3.27 -24.96
N GLU A 94 -7.31 3.31 -25.19
CA GLU A 94 -8.25 4.14 -24.44
C GLU A 94 -8.40 3.66 -22.99
N ILE A 95 -8.50 2.34 -22.78
CA ILE A 95 -8.55 1.74 -21.43
C ILE A 95 -7.21 1.96 -20.74
N GLY A 96 -6.08 1.72 -21.43
CA GLY A 96 -4.73 1.95 -20.90
C GLY A 96 -4.49 3.37 -20.41
N ILE A 97 -4.90 4.38 -21.19
CA ILE A 97 -4.77 5.79 -20.80
C ILE A 97 -5.64 6.09 -19.56
N THR A 98 -6.89 5.61 -19.55
CA THR A 98 -7.81 5.81 -18.42
C THR A 98 -7.24 5.18 -17.14
N THR A 99 -6.80 3.92 -17.19
CA THR A 99 -6.16 3.24 -16.05
C THR A 99 -4.90 3.95 -15.59
N THR A 100 -4.07 4.47 -16.50
CA THR A 100 -2.86 5.21 -16.12
C THR A 100 -3.19 6.49 -15.36
N ILE A 101 -4.21 7.23 -15.81
CA ILE A 101 -4.67 8.44 -15.12
C ILE A 101 -5.22 8.08 -13.73
N ALA A 102 -6.03 7.03 -13.64
CA ALA A 102 -6.57 6.55 -12.38
C ALA A 102 -5.43 6.19 -11.39
N VAL A 103 -4.45 5.39 -11.82
CA VAL A 103 -3.28 5.03 -11.00
C VAL A 103 -2.53 6.28 -10.52
N ILE A 104 -2.25 7.23 -11.41
CA ILE A 104 -1.56 8.47 -11.02
C ILE A 104 -2.35 9.22 -9.93
N LEU A 105 -3.67 9.20 -9.98
CA LEU A 105 -4.51 9.94 -9.06
C LEU A 105 -4.43 9.37 -7.64
N HIS A 106 -4.45 8.04 -7.44
CA HIS A 106 -4.30 7.44 -6.10
C HIS A 106 -2.86 7.27 -5.63
N GLU A 107 -1.90 7.19 -6.55
CA GLU A 107 -0.48 7.13 -6.20
C GLU A 107 0.02 8.43 -5.56
N ILE A 108 -0.45 9.60 -6.01
CA ILE A 108 0.01 10.88 -5.44
C ILE A 108 -0.28 10.96 -3.92
N PRO A 109 -1.52 10.71 -3.44
CA PRO A 109 -1.80 10.68 -2.01
C PRO A 109 -1.09 9.56 -1.24
N GLN A 110 -1.01 8.37 -1.84
CA GLN A 110 -0.37 7.20 -1.24
C GLN A 110 1.11 7.47 -0.98
N GLU A 111 1.84 7.93 -1.99
CA GLU A 111 3.26 8.25 -1.92
C GLU A 111 3.56 9.38 -0.92
N ILE A 112 2.66 10.37 -0.79
CA ILE A 112 2.76 11.40 0.28
C ILE A 112 2.61 10.75 1.67
N GLY A 113 1.69 9.79 1.80
CA GLY A 113 1.51 8.98 3.00
C GLY A 113 2.77 8.18 3.34
N ASP A 114 3.31 7.46 2.36
CA ASP A 114 4.49 6.60 2.48
C ASP A 114 5.75 7.37 2.80
N PHE A 115 5.96 8.51 2.13
CA PHE A 115 7.01 9.44 2.49
C PHE A 115 6.89 9.90 3.94
N GLY A 116 5.66 10.13 4.41
CA GLY A 116 5.35 10.43 5.80
C GLY A 116 5.74 9.31 6.77
N VAL A 117 5.51 8.04 6.40
CA VAL A 117 5.92 6.87 7.18
C VAL A 117 7.44 6.73 7.20
N LEU A 118 8.12 6.92 6.06
CA LEU A 118 9.58 6.87 5.99
C LEU A 118 10.24 7.97 6.84
N LEU A 119 9.74 9.22 6.77
CA LEU A 119 10.22 10.29 7.64
C LEU A 119 10.00 9.96 9.11
N TYR A 120 8.82 9.43 9.44
CA TYR A 120 8.52 8.99 10.79
C TYR A 120 9.48 7.90 11.27
N SER A 121 9.86 7.00 10.35
CA SER A 121 10.82 5.91 10.56
C SER A 121 12.28 6.38 10.78
N GLY A 122 12.51 7.69 10.97
CA GLY A 122 13.84 8.26 11.21
C GLY A 122 14.71 8.39 9.95
N ILE A 123 14.15 8.12 8.78
CA ILE A 123 14.87 8.24 7.50
C ILE A 123 14.89 9.71 7.07
N LYS A 124 16.07 10.20 6.70
CA LYS A 124 16.23 11.58 6.21
C LYS A 124 15.44 11.80 4.92
N ALA A 125 14.82 12.96 4.76
CA ALA A 125 13.97 13.31 3.61
C ALA A 125 14.53 12.93 2.23
N LYS A 126 15.82 13.23 1.96
CA LYS A 126 16.44 12.87 0.68
C LYS A 126 16.48 11.34 0.44
N LYS A 127 16.73 10.56 1.50
CA LYS A 127 16.75 9.10 1.42
C LYS A 127 15.32 8.54 1.35
N ALA A 128 14.38 9.12 2.09
CA ALA A 128 12.97 8.74 2.02
C ALA A 128 12.41 8.93 0.60
N LEU A 129 12.68 10.08 -0.03
CA LEU A 129 12.27 10.33 -1.42
C LEU A 129 12.91 9.36 -2.41
N LEU A 130 14.19 9.01 -2.22
CA LEU A 130 14.85 8.01 -3.05
C LEU A 130 14.26 6.61 -2.85
N MET A 131 13.81 6.30 -1.65
CA MET A 131 13.15 5.02 -1.35
C MET A 131 11.77 4.95 -1.99
N ASN A 132 10.90 5.97 -1.85
CA ASN A 132 9.63 6.05 -2.61
C ASN A 132 9.87 5.92 -4.12
N PHE A 133 10.85 6.66 -4.66
CA PHE A 133 11.17 6.51 -6.08
C PHE A 133 11.62 5.09 -6.44
N ALA A 134 12.34 4.41 -5.55
CA ALA A 134 12.79 3.05 -5.77
C ALA A 134 11.66 2.01 -5.66
N SER A 135 10.64 2.21 -4.81
CA SER A 135 9.44 1.37 -4.78
C SER A 135 8.60 1.59 -6.04
N ALA A 136 8.43 2.83 -6.50
CA ALA A 136 7.73 3.15 -7.75
C ALA A 136 8.35 2.47 -9.00
N LEU A 137 9.66 2.19 -9.01
CA LEU A 137 10.29 1.43 -10.10
C LEU A 137 9.78 -0.01 -10.22
N PHE A 138 9.14 -0.56 -9.18
CA PHE A 138 8.52 -1.88 -9.23
C PHE A 138 7.32 -1.91 -10.18
N ALA A 139 6.66 -0.78 -10.45
CA ALA A 139 5.64 -0.67 -11.49
C ALA A 139 6.18 -1.06 -12.87
N ILE A 140 7.43 -0.71 -13.18
CA ILE A 140 8.07 -1.13 -14.43
C ILE A 140 8.23 -2.66 -14.45
N ILE A 141 8.62 -3.26 -13.32
CA ILE A 141 8.78 -4.72 -13.21
C ILE A 141 7.42 -5.40 -13.44
N GLY A 142 6.36 -4.91 -12.80
CA GLY A 142 5.00 -5.38 -13.00
C GLY A 142 4.53 -5.31 -14.45
N ALA A 143 4.71 -4.16 -15.08
CA ALA A 143 4.37 -3.97 -16.49
C ALA A 143 5.12 -4.96 -17.40
N LEU A 144 6.42 -5.17 -17.16
CA LEU A 144 7.23 -6.13 -17.90
C LEU A 144 6.74 -7.57 -17.72
N ILE A 145 6.33 -7.97 -16.52
CA ILE A 145 5.76 -9.30 -16.25
C ILE A 145 4.56 -9.54 -17.15
N VAL A 146 3.62 -8.59 -17.22
CA VAL A 146 2.42 -8.70 -18.07
C VAL A 146 2.79 -8.71 -19.55
N LEU A 147 3.70 -7.85 -20.01
CA LEU A 147 4.12 -7.80 -21.41
C LEU A 147 4.84 -9.08 -21.88
N ILE A 148 5.59 -9.74 -20.99
CA ILE A 148 6.31 -10.99 -21.30
C ILE A 148 5.35 -12.20 -21.27
N LEU A 149 4.48 -12.27 -20.27
CA LEU A 149 3.60 -13.43 -20.05
C LEU A 149 2.30 -13.35 -20.86
N GLY A 150 1.93 -12.16 -21.31
CA GLY A 150 0.76 -11.86 -22.12
C GLY A 150 -0.56 -12.22 -21.41
N THR A 151 -1.57 -12.63 -22.18
CA THR A 151 -2.91 -12.97 -21.69
C THR A 151 -2.99 -14.29 -20.91
N LYS A 152 -1.86 -15.00 -20.70
CA LYS A 152 -1.83 -16.22 -19.85
C LYS A 152 -2.02 -15.94 -18.36
N MET A 153 -2.23 -14.67 -18.00
CA MET A 153 -2.22 -14.12 -16.66
C MET A 153 -3.60 -13.65 -16.18
N GLU A 154 -4.71 -14.02 -16.84
CA GLU A 154 -6.07 -13.55 -16.48
C GLU A 154 -6.42 -13.69 -14.98
N ASN A 155 -5.75 -14.62 -14.26
CA ASN A 155 -6.00 -14.86 -12.84
C ASN A 155 -4.98 -14.25 -11.87
N ILE A 156 -3.90 -13.60 -12.32
CA ILE A 156 -2.87 -13.09 -11.39
C ILE A 156 -3.38 -11.88 -10.60
N THR A 157 -4.06 -10.95 -11.25
CA THR A 157 -4.65 -9.76 -10.60
C THR A 157 -5.67 -10.16 -9.54
N GLN A 158 -6.54 -11.13 -9.86
CA GLN A 158 -7.52 -11.72 -8.93
C GLN A 158 -6.88 -12.35 -7.69
N ILE A 159 -5.61 -12.76 -7.76
CA ILE A 159 -4.87 -13.33 -6.63
C ILE A 159 -4.12 -12.24 -5.86
N ILE A 160 -3.45 -11.34 -6.57
CA ILE A 160 -2.44 -10.46 -5.98
C ILE A 160 -3.04 -9.17 -5.37
N ILE A 161 -4.15 -8.67 -5.93
CA ILE A 161 -4.89 -7.51 -5.41
C ILE A 161 -5.39 -7.78 -3.97
N PRO A 162 -6.16 -8.86 -3.69
CA PRO A 162 -6.63 -9.12 -2.33
C PRO A 162 -5.47 -9.37 -1.34
N ILE A 163 -4.38 -10.02 -1.78
CA ILE A 163 -3.18 -10.19 -0.96
C ILE A 163 -2.59 -8.82 -0.56
N THR A 164 -2.51 -7.88 -1.49
CA THR A 164 -1.95 -6.54 -1.25
C THR A 164 -2.85 -5.72 -0.33
N ALA A 165 -4.17 -5.79 -0.51
CA ALA A 165 -5.12 -5.19 0.41
C ALA A 165 -4.93 -5.72 1.84
N GLY A 166 -4.73 -7.04 1.99
CA GLY A 166 -4.39 -7.65 3.28
C GLY A 166 -3.08 -7.10 3.87
N GLY A 167 -2.06 -6.90 3.03
CA GLY A 167 -0.79 -6.28 3.45
C GLY A 167 -0.95 -4.84 3.94
N PHE A 168 -1.73 -4.02 3.23
CA PHE A 168 -2.01 -2.63 3.63
C PHE A 168 -2.85 -2.54 4.90
N ILE A 169 -3.83 -3.44 5.08
CA ILE A 169 -4.54 -3.59 6.36
C ILE A 169 -3.56 -3.93 7.49
N TYR A 170 -2.59 -4.82 7.23
CA TYR A 170 -1.56 -5.15 8.21
C TYR A 170 -0.69 -3.94 8.57
N ILE A 171 -0.14 -3.23 7.58
CA ILE A 171 0.69 -2.04 7.82
C ILE A 171 -0.12 -0.98 8.58
N ALA A 172 -1.33 -0.65 8.11
CA ALA A 172 -2.12 0.38 8.79
C ALA A 172 -2.48 -0.05 10.21
N GLY A 173 -3.00 -1.27 10.39
CA GLY A 173 -3.56 -1.74 11.65
C GLY A 173 -2.54 -2.18 12.70
N ALA A 174 -1.47 -2.86 12.28
CA ALA A 174 -0.46 -3.44 13.17
C ALA A 174 0.79 -2.55 13.34
N ASP A 175 1.11 -1.72 12.35
CA ASP A 175 2.31 -0.88 12.36
C ASP A 175 1.98 0.59 12.68
N LEU A 176 1.04 1.21 11.95
CA LEU A 176 0.78 2.66 12.06
C LEU A 176 -0.19 3.04 13.19
N ILE A 177 -1.32 2.34 13.34
CA ILE A 177 -2.31 2.64 14.39
C ILE A 177 -1.71 2.54 15.81
N PRO A 178 -0.90 1.51 16.16
CA PRO A 178 -0.27 1.43 17.48
C PRO A 178 0.66 2.62 17.77
N GLU A 179 1.26 3.22 16.74
CA GLU A 179 2.06 4.43 16.89
C GLU A 179 1.21 5.63 17.29
N LEU A 180 -0.01 5.74 16.77
CA LEU A 180 -0.94 6.81 17.13
C LEU A 180 -1.39 6.70 18.59
N HIS A 181 -1.54 5.48 19.11
CA HIS A 181 -1.89 5.23 20.51
C HIS A 181 -0.85 5.74 21.52
N LYS A 182 0.40 6.01 21.10
CA LYS A 182 1.42 6.57 21.99
C LYS A 182 1.15 8.03 22.36
N GLU A 183 0.32 8.74 21.60
CA GLU A 183 -0.06 10.12 21.91
C GLU A 183 -1.33 10.17 22.77
N VAL A 184 -1.18 10.64 24.01
CA VAL A 184 -2.26 10.64 25.02
C VAL A 184 -2.97 11.98 25.17
N LYS A 185 -2.49 13.05 24.52
CA LYS A 185 -3.10 14.38 24.60
C LYS A 185 -4.33 14.48 23.70
N LEU A 186 -5.50 14.72 24.30
CA LEU A 186 -6.78 14.84 23.58
C LEU A 186 -6.73 15.77 22.36
N SER A 187 -6.12 16.95 22.47
CA SER A 187 -6.01 17.90 21.35
C SER A 187 -5.26 17.31 20.15
N LYS A 188 -4.21 16.54 20.41
CA LYS A 188 -3.44 15.87 19.37
C LYS A 188 -4.15 14.61 18.85
N SER A 189 -4.84 13.87 19.72
CA SER A 189 -5.67 12.73 19.29
C SER A 189 -6.80 13.18 18.35
N LEU A 190 -7.41 14.34 18.59
CA LEU A 190 -8.38 14.94 17.67
C LEU A 190 -7.75 15.27 16.30
N ILE A 191 -6.55 15.85 16.29
CA ILE A 191 -5.82 16.13 15.04
C ILE A 191 -5.48 14.83 14.31
N GLN A 192 -5.05 13.79 15.02
CA GLN A 192 -4.78 12.47 14.44
C GLN A 192 -6.06 11.88 13.83
N PHE A 193 -7.18 11.93 14.54
CA PHE A 193 -8.46 11.44 14.04
C PHE A 193 -8.91 12.18 12.78
N ILE A 194 -8.86 13.51 12.77
CA ILE A 194 -9.15 14.31 11.57
C ILE A 194 -8.19 13.96 10.43
N SER A 195 -6.90 13.73 10.73
CA SER A 195 -5.92 13.33 9.72
C SER A 195 -6.22 11.97 9.09
N ILE A 196 -6.66 10.98 9.89
CA ILE A 196 -7.13 9.69 9.38
C ILE A 196 -8.33 9.90 8.44
N LEU A 197 -9.33 10.67 8.89
CA LEU A 197 -10.52 10.98 8.09
C LEU A 197 -10.17 11.71 6.79
N MET A 198 -9.19 12.62 6.80
CA MET A 198 -8.70 13.27 5.59
C MET A 198 -8.04 12.29 4.64
N GLY A 199 -7.23 11.34 5.14
CA GLY A 199 -6.64 10.27 4.32
C GLY A 199 -7.72 9.42 3.64
N ILE A 200 -8.65 8.88 4.44
CA ILE A 200 -9.78 8.09 3.93
C ILE A 200 -10.64 8.90 2.96
N GLY A 201 -10.98 10.14 3.33
CA GLY A 201 -11.82 11.02 2.53
C GLY A 201 -11.18 11.41 1.20
N LEU A 202 -9.86 11.57 1.16
CA LEU A 202 -9.12 11.78 -0.08
C LEU A 202 -9.19 10.55 -0.97
N MET A 203 -8.91 9.35 -0.45
CA MET A 203 -9.04 8.10 -1.23
C MET A 203 -10.48 7.89 -1.73
N THR A 204 -11.47 8.24 -0.91
CA THR A 204 -12.89 8.18 -1.31
C THR A 204 -13.21 9.17 -2.43
N LEU A 205 -12.67 10.39 -2.37
CA LEU A 205 -12.90 11.42 -3.39
C LEU A 205 -12.32 11.00 -4.74
N LEU A 206 -11.19 10.30 -4.74
CA LEU A 206 -10.55 9.81 -5.95
C LEU A 206 -11.39 8.80 -6.71
N LEU A 207 -12.21 7.99 -6.02
CA LEU A 207 -13.15 7.07 -6.66
C LEU A 207 -14.15 7.77 -7.60
N VAL A 208 -14.40 9.07 -7.42
CA VAL A 208 -15.28 9.85 -8.32
C VAL A 208 -14.54 10.32 -9.58
N LEU A 209 -13.20 10.33 -9.55
CA LEU A 209 -12.32 10.81 -10.61
C LEU A 209 -11.71 9.67 -11.44
N GLU A 210 -11.70 8.45 -10.90
CA GLU A 210 -11.28 7.19 -11.53
C GLU A 210 -12.43 6.56 -12.33
#